data_AF-A0A7Y6XKI6-F1
#
_entry.id   AF-A0A7Y6XKI6-F1
#
_cell.length_a   1.000
_cell.length_b   1.000
_cell.length_c   1.000
_cell.angle_alpha   90.00
_cell.angle_beta   90.00
_cell.angle_gamma   90.00
#
_symmetry.space_group_name_H-M   'P 1'
#
loop_
_entity.id
_entity.type
_entity.pdbx_description
1 polymer ?
#
loop_
_entity_poly.entity_id
_entity_poly.type
_entity_poly.pdbx_seq_one_letter_code
_entity_poly.pdbx_strand_id
1 'polypeptide(L)'
;MIRTTLRRTLTLEAPESPGRAAHVSAASGLVRVGEWLHVVADDSLHLATFSVRGDAPGRLSRLFAGELPEEPQARKAAKPDLEVLCVLGPLAGAPHGALLALPSGSSPVRVVGVVLPLNAEGALAGAPRTVDCSALYQQIGRELGSLNIEGAAVVGGRLRLLQRGNGDAGVDALVDLDRERALRGIEVGALGPEVLRTIARWELGRSGGVRLSFTDASPLPDGRLVFTATAEDTRNAYADGPVAGSAVGLLAPDGTPLFLDSVDAKVKLEGVDARVEGGRVHLLLVADADDPAVAAPLLEAVLDVPA
;
A
#
# COMPACT_ATOMS: atom_id res chain seq x y z
N MET A 1 -1.02 -22.91 -3.64
CA MET A 1 -0.05 -22.31 -2.70
C MET A 1 1.10 -21.74 -3.49
N ILE A 2 1.29 -20.43 -3.39
CA ILE A 2 2.28 -19.65 -4.13
C ILE A 2 3.63 -19.75 -3.41
N ARG A 3 4.68 -20.06 -4.17
CA ARG A 3 6.05 -20.14 -3.67
C ARG A 3 6.70 -18.77 -3.68
N THR A 4 7.24 -18.36 -2.55
CA THR A 4 7.97 -17.11 -2.38
C THR A 4 9.46 -17.36 -2.18
N THR A 5 10.30 -16.47 -2.69
CA THR A 5 11.75 -16.48 -2.47
C THR A 5 12.18 -15.12 -1.94
N LEU A 6 13.07 -15.10 -0.96
CA LEU A 6 13.66 -13.85 -0.47
C LEU A 6 14.58 -13.27 -1.55
N ARG A 7 14.30 -12.04 -1.97
CA ARG A 7 15.12 -11.30 -2.93
C ARG A 7 16.16 -10.42 -2.24
N ARG A 8 15.75 -9.68 -1.21
CA ARG A 8 16.61 -8.80 -0.39
C ARG A 8 15.90 -8.39 0.89
N THR A 9 16.64 -7.79 1.82
CA THR A 9 16.09 -7.00 2.92
C THR A 9 16.12 -5.51 2.58
N LEU A 10 15.23 -4.72 3.15
CA LEU A 10 15.10 -3.29 2.87
C LEU A 10 16.00 -2.43 3.76
N THR A 11 17.32 -2.55 3.60
CA THR A 11 18.33 -1.73 4.30
C THR A 11 18.45 -0.33 3.69
N LEU A 12 18.75 0.67 4.52
CA LEU A 12 18.86 2.08 4.15
C LEU A 12 20.31 2.57 4.27
N GLU A 13 20.66 3.61 3.51
CA GLU A 13 22.00 4.24 3.54
C GLU A 13 22.30 4.88 4.91
N ALA A 14 21.25 5.37 5.57
CA ALA A 14 21.28 5.97 6.89
C ALA A 14 19.94 5.72 7.59
N PRO A 15 19.91 5.71 8.94
CA PRO A 15 18.66 5.63 9.68
C PRO A 15 17.81 6.89 9.50
N GLU A 16 16.50 6.76 9.66
CA GLU A 16 15.55 7.88 9.58
C GLU A 16 15.80 8.95 10.65
N SER A 17 16.21 8.51 11.84
CA SER A 17 16.53 9.37 12.98
C SER A 17 17.64 8.74 13.83
N PRO A 18 18.36 9.52 14.65
CA PRO A 18 19.30 8.97 15.61
C PRO A 18 18.67 7.85 16.45
N GLY A 19 19.42 6.78 16.72
CA GLY A 19 18.96 5.66 17.53
C GLY A 19 18.07 4.62 16.82
N ARG A 20 17.56 4.91 15.61
CA ARG A 20 16.87 3.90 14.79
C ARG A 20 17.84 3.09 13.94
N ALA A 21 17.42 1.90 13.56
CA ALA A 21 18.15 1.07 12.61
C ALA A 21 18.06 1.65 11.19
N ALA A 22 19.09 1.40 10.39
CA ALA A 22 19.14 1.82 8.98
C ALA A 22 18.42 0.80 8.08
N HIS A 23 17.12 0.60 8.32
CA HIS A 23 16.25 -0.23 7.49
C HIS A 23 14.79 0.22 7.56
N VAL A 24 13.99 -0.22 6.59
CA VAL A 24 12.52 -0.19 6.67
C VAL A 24 12.07 -1.46 7.40
N SER A 25 11.21 -1.33 8.41
CA SER A 25 10.68 -2.46 9.19
C SER A 25 9.19 -2.69 8.90
N ALA A 26 8.39 -1.65 9.04
CA ALA A 26 6.96 -1.70 8.81
C ALA A 26 6.62 -1.22 7.38
N ALA A 27 7.00 -2.01 6.38
CA ALA A 27 6.70 -1.69 4.99
C ALA A 27 5.21 -1.91 4.72
N SER A 28 4.50 -0.88 4.23
CA SER A 28 3.04 -0.86 4.09
C SER A 28 2.53 -0.58 2.67
N GLY A 29 3.41 -0.56 1.68
CA GLY A 29 2.99 -0.40 0.29
C GLY A 29 4.18 -0.37 -0.63
N LEU A 30 4.04 -0.97 -1.81
CA LEU A 30 5.13 -1.14 -2.77
C LEU A 30 4.70 -0.72 -4.17
N VAL A 31 5.52 0.11 -4.80
CA VAL A 31 5.36 0.46 -6.21
C VAL A 31 6.71 0.33 -6.92
N ARG A 32 6.72 -0.27 -8.11
CA ARG A 32 7.87 -0.23 -9.02
C ARG A 32 7.59 0.67 -10.22
N VAL A 33 8.41 1.70 -10.41
CA VAL A 33 8.40 2.52 -11.64
C VAL A 33 9.78 2.47 -12.27
N GLY A 34 9.85 1.99 -13.52
CA GLY A 34 11.12 1.75 -14.20
C GLY A 34 12.03 0.80 -13.40
N GLU A 35 13.20 1.31 -13.02
CA GLU A 35 14.24 0.61 -12.25
C GLU A 35 14.18 0.88 -10.75
N TRP A 36 13.16 1.60 -10.28
CA TRP A 36 13.01 2.02 -8.89
C TRP A 36 11.88 1.28 -8.19
N LEU A 37 12.13 0.88 -6.95
CA LEU A 37 11.13 0.42 -5.99
C LEU A 37 10.93 1.53 -4.97
N HIS A 38 9.69 1.94 -4.78
CA HIS A 38 9.28 2.91 -3.77
C HIS A 38 8.45 2.19 -2.72
N VAL A 39 8.74 2.46 -1.45
CA VAL A 39 8.11 1.80 -0.32
C VAL A 39 7.70 2.87 0.70
N VAL A 40 6.42 2.86 1.08
CA VAL A 40 5.93 3.59 2.25
C VAL A 40 5.99 2.69 3.47
N ALA A 41 6.06 3.31 4.63
CA ALA A 41 5.99 2.64 5.92
C ALA A 41 5.03 3.40 6.83
N ASP A 42 4.17 2.67 7.53
CA ASP A 42 3.16 3.25 8.42
C ASP A 42 3.76 4.12 9.54
N ASP A 43 4.94 3.73 10.03
CA ASP A 43 5.70 4.31 11.13
C ASP A 43 6.82 5.27 10.66
N SER A 44 6.64 5.95 9.52
CA SER A 44 7.65 6.83 8.94
C SER A 44 7.08 8.17 8.45
N LEU A 45 7.95 9.19 8.40
CA LEU A 45 7.70 10.46 7.71
C LEU A 45 8.37 10.51 6.32
N HIS A 46 8.84 9.37 5.82
CA HIS A 46 9.64 9.28 4.61
C HIS A 46 9.12 8.20 3.65
N LEU A 47 9.47 8.36 2.38
CA LEU A 47 9.39 7.32 1.37
C LEU A 47 10.79 6.71 1.20
N ALA A 48 10.89 5.39 1.26
CA ALA A 48 12.12 4.69 0.95
C ALA A 48 12.17 4.34 -0.54
N THR A 49 13.30 4.59 -1.19
CA THR A 49 13.50 4.27 -2.61
C THR A 49 14.73 3.39 -2.80
N PHE A 50 14.59 2.32 -3.57
CA PHE A 50 15.61 1.31 -3.81
C PHE A 50 15.77 1.08 -5.32
N SER A 51 16.96 0.66 -5.76
CA SER A 51 17.08 0.06 -7.09
C SER A 51 16.44 -1.33 -7.08
N VAL A 52 15.73 -1.68 -8.16
CA VAL A 52 15.23 -3.04 -8.36
C VAL A 52 16.36 -4.06 -8.61
N ARG A 53 17.56 -3.58 -8.99
CA ARG A 53 18.74 -4.39 -9.26
C ARG A 53 19.70 -4.36 -8.08
N GLY A 54 20.29 -5.52 -7.79
CA GLY A 54 21.25 -5.67 -6.70
C GLY A 54 20.64 -5.46 -5.33
N ASP A 55 21.52 -5.26 -4.35
CA ASP A 55 21.25 -5.21 -2.92
C ASP A 55 21.65 -3.87 -2.29
N ALA A 56 21.96 -2.87 -3.11
CA ALA A 56 22.34 -1.55 -2.62
C ALA A 56 21.27 -0.98 -1.66
N PRO A 57 21.71 -0.34 -0.55
CA PRO A 57 20.80 0.25 0.41
C PRO A 57 19.94 1.36 -0.22
N GLY A 58 18.74 1.52 0.32
CA GLY A 58 17.78 2.53 -0.13
C GLY A 58 18.06 3.92 0.41
N ARG A 59 17.43 4.90 -0.23
CA ARG A 59 17.47 6.31 0.16
C ARG A 59 16.11 6.74 0.68
N LEU A 60 16.13 7.57 1.72
CA LEU A 60 14.91 8.19 2.25
C LEU A 60 14.65 9.53 1.57
N SER A 61 13.39 9.77 1.23
CA SER A 61 12.87 11.06 0.77
C SER A 61 11.79 11.54 1.72
N ARG A 62 11.93 12.77 2.20
CA ARG A 62 11.05 13.36 3.21
C ARG A 62 9.64 13.59 2.65
N LEU A 63 8.60 13.16 3.37
CA LEU A 63 7.19 13.35 2.99
C LEU A 63 6.51 14.47 3.79
N PHE A 64 6.67 14.46 5.12
CA PHE A 64 6.04 15.42 6.04
C PHE A 64 7.09 16.18 6.82
N ALA A 65 6.81 17.36 7.37
CA ALA A 65 7.74 18.04 8.29
C ALA A 65 7.71 17.45 9.72
N GLY A 66 8.64 17.84 10.59
CA GLY A 66 8.65 17.47 12.02
C GLY A 66 9.44 16.22 12.40
N GLU A 67 9.18 15.67 13.58
CA GLU A 67 9.80 14.44 14.08
C GLU A 67 8.73 13.58 14.73
N LEU A 68 8.91 12.25 14.66
CA LEU A 68 8.05 11.32 15.37
C LEU A 68 8.64 11.03 16.75
N PRO A 69 7.83 10.97 17.82
CA PRO A 69 8.28 10.59 19.15
C PRO A 69 9.03 9.26 19.17
N GLU A 70 9.95 9.10 20.13
CA GLU A 70 10.60 7.82 20.43
C GLU A 70 9.69 6.90 21.26
N GLU A 71 8.87 7.47 22.14
CA GLU A 71 7.96 6.70 22.99
C GLU A 71 6.87 6.03 22.14
N PRO A 72 6.70 4.69 22.21
CA PRO A 72 5.85 3.94 21.29
C PRO A 72 4.38 4.42 21.21
N GLN A 73 3.75 4.76 22.34
CA GLN A 73 2.34 5.16 22.35
C GLN A 73 2.15 6.54 21.72
N ALA A 74 2.99 7.51 22.07
CA ALA A 74 3.02 8.84 21.48
C ALA A 74 3.34 8.78 19.98
N ARG A 75 4.25 7.88 19.59
CA ARG A 75 4.59 7.64 18.19
C ARG A 75 3.40 7.09 17.40
N LYS A 76 2.73 6.05 17.91
CA LYS A 76 1.53 5.45 17.29
C LYS A 76 0.39 6.48 17.13
N ALA A 77 0.27 7.43 18.06
CA ALA A 77 -0.71 8.52 17.98
C ALA A 77 -0.32 9.60 16.97
N ALA A 78 0.97 9.85 16.75
CA ALA A 78 1.48 10.92 15.89
C ALA A 78 1.78 10.47 14.45
N LYS A 79 1.99 9.17 14.19
CA LYS A 79 2.36 8.67 12.86
C LYS A 79 1.26 8.98 11.81
N PRO A 80 1.65 9.37 10.58
CA PRO A 80 0.70 9.66 9.51
C PRO A 80 -0.03 8.41 9.02
N ASP A 81 0.53 7.21 9.27
CA ASP A 81 -0.11 5.92 8.97
C ASP A 81 -0.35 5.76 7.46
N LEU A 82 0.71 5.98 6.67
CA LEU A 82 0.67 5.80 5.22
C LEU A 82 0.69 4.30 4.88
N GLU A 83 -0.49 3.77 4.57
CA GLU A 83 -0.72 2.35 4.24
C GLU A 83 -0.94 2.12 2.74
N VAL A 84 -0.80 3.15 1.90
CA VAL A 84 -1.07 3.04 0.47
C VAL A 84 0.04 3.71 -0.31
N LEU A 85 0.47 3.06 -1.40
CA LEU A 85 1.27 3.68 -2.44
C LEU A 85 0.74 3.29 -3.82
N CYS A 86 0.46 4.27 -4.67
CA CYS A 86 -0.14 4.06 -5.98
C CYS A 86 0.49 4.95 -7.06
N VAL A 87 0.70 4.41 -8.26
CA VAL A 87 1.16 5.19 -9.42
C VAL A 87 -0.03 5.91 -10.06
N LEU A 88 0.11 7.22 -10.21
CA LEU A 88 -0.78 8.05 -10.99
C LEU A 88 -0.21 8.31 -12.39
N GLY A 89 -1.12 8.48 -13.35
CA GLY A 89 -0.76 9.05 -14.64
C GLY A 89 -0.35 10.53 -14.54
N PRO A 90 -0.02 11.17 -15.67
CA PRO A 90 0.40 12.56 -15.71
C PRO A 90 -0.58 13.51 -15.02
N LEU A 91 -0.02 14.50 -14.32
CA LEU A 91 -0.74 15.59 -13.64
C LEU A 91 -0.12 16.94 -14.05
N ALA A 92 -0.82 18.04 -13.78
CA ALA A 92 -0.25 19.38 -13.83
C ALA A 92 1.02 19.47 -12.97
N GLY A 93 2.15 19.79 -13.60
CA GLY A 93 3.46 19.85 -12.94
C GLY A 93 4.17 18.51 -12.73
N ALA A 94 3.57 17.39 -13.17
CA ALA A 94 4.17 16.05 -13.12
C ALA A 94 3.87 15.28 -14.43
N PRO A 95 4.51 15.67 -15.55
CA PRO A 95 4.16 15.14 -16.89
C PRO A 95 4.48 13.66 -17.09
N HIS A 96 5.35 13.09 -16.25
CA HIS A 96 5.68 11.65 -16.26
C HIS A 96 4.88 10.85 -15.23
N GLY A 97 3.89 11.47 -14.59
CA GLY A 97 3.12 10.87 -13.51
C GLY A 97 3.67 11.19 -12.14
N ALA A 98 3.03 10.61 -11.13
CA ALA A 98 3.35 10.84 -9.73
C ALA A 98 3.05 9.59 -8.91
N LEU A 99 3.65 9.49 -7.73
CA LEU A 99 3.19 8.58 -6.68
C LEU A 99 2.13 9.29 -5.83
N LEU A 100 1.10 8.55 -5.45
CA LEU A 100 0.13 8.92 -4.44
C LEU A 100 0.33 8.00 -3.23
N ALA A 101 0.65 8.60 -2.09
CA ALA A 101 0.63 7.93 -0.80
C ALA A 101 -0.60 8.39 -0.01
N LEU A 102 -1.38 7.44 0.51
CA LEU A 102 -2.58 7.76 1.29
C LEU A 102 -2.46 7.19 2.70
N PRO A 103 -3.00 7.89 3.70
CA PRO A 103 -3.11 7.37 5.06
C PRO A 103 -4.30 6.42 5.19
N SER A 104 -4.33 5.60 6.24
CA SER A 104 -5.39 4.62 6.47
C SER A 104 -6.81 5.19 6.66
N GLY A 105 -6.95 6.46 7.06
CA GLY A 105 -8.25 7.03 7.44
C GLY A 105 -8.78 6.54 8.80
N SER A 106 -7.99 5.78 9.55
CA SER A 106 -8.41 5.17 10.83
C SER A 106 -8.60 6.15 11.99
N SER A 107 -8.19 7.42 11.82
CA SER A 107 -8.44 8.48 12.79
C SER A 107 -8.55 9.85 12.10
N PRO A 108 -9.10 10.89 12.78
CA PRO A 108 -9.22 12.23 12.22
C PRO A 108 -7.91 12.90 11.81
N VAL A 109 -6.76 12.41 12.29
CA VAL A 109 -5.43 12.95 11.92
C VAL A 109 -4.78 12.18 10.76
N ARG A 110 -5.29 10.99 10.42
CA ARG A 110 -4.79 10.10 9.36
C ARG A 110 -5.58 10.30 8.07
N VAL A 111 -5.64 11.56 7.61
CA VAL A 111 -6.48 11.97 6.47
C VAL A 111 -5.75 12.84 5.43
N VAL A 112 -4.45 13.09 5.65
CA VAL A 112 -3.62 13.86 4.71
C VAL A 112 -2.68 12.92 3.98
N GLY A 113 -2.89 12.76 2.67
CA GLY A 113 -2.00 12.03 1.76
C GLY A 113 -0.92 12.91 1.17
N VAL A 114 -0.05 12.31 0.36
CA VAL A 114 1.08 12.97 -0.31
C VAL A 114 1.17 12.56 -1.77
N VAL A 115 1.51 13.52 -2.63
CA VAL A 115 1.74 13.34 -4.06
C VAL A 115 3.20 13.67 -4.35
N LEU A 116 3.92 12.75 -4.99
CA LEU A 116 5.32 12.92 -5.36
C LEU A 116 5.50 12.84 -6.88
N PRO A 117 5.89 13.92 -7.56
CA PRO A 117 6.17 13.89 -8.99
C PRO A 117 7.28 12.90 -9.34
N LEU A 118 7.15 12.23 -10.48
CA LEU A 118 8.18 11.36 -11.05
C LEU A 118 8.81 12.00 -12.29
N ASN A 119 10.08 11.66 -12.57
CA ASN A 119 10.69 11.90 -13.89
C ASN A 119 10.42 10.75 -14.86
N ALA A 120 10.94 10.85 -16.08
CA ALA A 120 10.76 9.85 -17.13
C ALA A 120 11.31 8.47 -16.77
N GLU A 121 12.32 8.41 -15.91
CA GLU A 121 12.96 7.17 -15.44
C GLU A 121 12.25 6.55 -14.23
N GLY A 122 11.20 7.21 -13.71
CA GLY A 122 10.47 6.77 -12.52
C GLY A 122 11.12 7.14 -11.20
N ALA A 123 12.15 8.01 -11.19
CA ALA A 123 12.70 8.55 -9.96
C ALA A 123 11.88 9.77 -9.49
N LEU A 124 11.95 10.08 -8.19
CA LEU A 124 11.30 11.25 -7.62
C LEU A 124 11.88 12.54 -8.21
N ALA A 125 11.02 13.47 -8.61
CA ALA A 125 11.38 14.67 -9.36
C ALA A 125 10.59 15.91 -8.91
N GLY A 126 10.74 16.27 -7.64
CA GLY A 126 10.12 17.47 -7.08
C GLY A 126 9.85 17.34 -5.58
N ALA A 127 9.29 18.39 -5.00
CA ALA A 127 8.85 18.38 -3.62
C ALA A 127 7.52 17.61 -3.47
N PRO A 128 7.31 16.91 -2.34
CA PRO A 128 6.01 16.34 -2.02
C PRO A 128 4.94 17.44 -1.89
N ARG A 129 3.72 17.15 -2.31
CA ARG A 129 2.54 18.00 -2.08
C ARG A 129 1.49 17.21 -1.30
N THR A 130 0.86 17.85 -0.33
CA THR A 130 -0.21 17.20 0.45
C THR A 130 -1.52 17.17 -0.32
N VAL A 131 -2.34 16.15 -0.06
CA VAL A 131 -3.72 16.05 -0.53
C VAL A 131 -4.64 15.76 0.67
N ASP A 132 -5.63 16.61 0.89
CA ASP A 132 -6.63 16.41 1.95
C ASP A 132 -7.68 15.39 1.51
N CYS A 133 -7.78 14.27 2.24
CA CYS A 133 -8.76 13.20 2.00
C CYS A 133 -9.94 13.24 2.97
N SER A 134 -10.01 14.23 3.87
CA SER A 134 -10.98 14.28 4.97
C SER A 134 -12.43 14.14 4.49
N ALA A 135 -12.82 14.88 3.44
CA ALA A 135 -14.19 14.89 2.95
C ALA A 135 -14.57 13.56 2.26
N LEU A 136 -13.66 13.01 1.44
CA LEU A 136 -13.83 11.69 0.83
C LEU A 136 -13.93 10.59 1.91
N TYR A 137 -13.01 10.57 2.87
CA TYR A 137 -12.98 9.56 3.93
C TYR A 137 -14.20 9.65 4.84
N GLN A 138 -14.68 10.85 5.17
CA GLN A 138 -15.94 11.00 5.87
C GLN A 138 -17.09 10.36 5.10
N GLN A 139 -17.14 10.51 3.78
CA GLN A 139 -18.20 9.93 2.95
C GLN A 139 -18.11 8.39 2.89
N ILE A 140 -16.91 7.83 2.71
CA ILE A 140 -16.72 6.37 2.71
C ILE A 140 -17.06 5.80 4.10
N GLY A 141 -16.65 6.48 5.18
CA GLY A 141 -16.90 6.05 6.55
C GLY A 141 -18.39 6.05 6.94
N ARG A 142 -19.24 6.85 6.29
CA ARG A 142 -20.70 6.76 6.47
C ARG A 142 -21.28 5.42 6.00
N GLU A 143 -20.61 4.76 5.05
CA GLU A 143 -21.07 3.50 4.44
C GLU A 143 -20.37 2.25 5.01
N LEU A 144 -19.10 2.39 5.39
CA LEU A 144 -18.24 1.29 5.86
C LEU A 144 -17.94 1.35 7.37
N GLY A 145 -18.24 2.46 8.03
CA GLY A 145 -17.89 2.67 9.44
C GLY A 145 -16.46 3.13 9.62
N SER A 146 -15.70 2.42 10.46
CA SER A 146 -14.29 2.74 10.72
C SER A 146 -13.45 2.41 9.49
N LEU A 147 -12.66 3.38 9.02
CA LEU A 147 -11.82 3.20 7.84
C LEU A 147 -10.46 2.60 8.18
N ASN A 148 -9.93 1.89 7.20
CA ASN A 148 -8.57 1.37 7.15
C ASN A 148 -8.22 1.09 5.68
N ILE A 149 -7.86 2.14 4.94
CA ILE A 149 -7.52 2.06 3.52
C ILE A 149 -6.06 1.60 3.40
N GLU A 150 -5.83 0.43 2.80
CA GLU A 150 -4.49 -0.19 2.73
C GLU A 150 -4.06 -0.54 1.30
N GLY A 151 -4.90 -0.32 0.30
CA GLY A 151 -4.46 -0.51 -1.09
C GLY A 151 -5.07 0.50 -2.03
N ALA A 152 -4.36 0.81 -3.10
CA ALA A 152 -4.95 1.54 -4.22
C ALA A 152 -4.29 1.21 -5.55
N ALA A 153 -5.10 1.22 -6.60
CA ALA A 153 -4.62 1.05 -7.97
C ALA A 153 -5.45 1.86 -8.97
N VAL A 154 -4.78 2.39 -9.99
CA VAL A 154 -5.46 2.96 -11.15
C VAL A 154 -5.80 1.85 -12.12
N VAL A 155 -7.09 1.59 -12.34
CA VAL A 155 -7.60 0.55 -13.24
C VAL A 155 -8.61 1.17 -14.20
N GLY A 156 -8.24 1.26 -15.48
CA GLY A 156 -9.07 1.90 -16.50
C GLY A 156 -9.45 3.34 -16.14
N GLY A 157 -10.76 3.60 -16.03
CA GLY A 157 -11.33 4.90 -15.65
C GLY A 157 -11.51 5.11 -14.14
N ARG A 158 -10.89 4.26 -13.30
CA ARG A 158 -11.09 4.27 -11.84
C ARG A 158 -9.76 4.41 -11.10
N LEU A 159 -9.79 5.12 -9.98
CA LEU A 159 -8.84 4.91 -8.88
C LEU A 159 -9.57 4.05 -7.85
N ARG A 160 -9.18 2.79 -7.74
CA ARG A 160 -9.78 1.82 -6.83
C ARG A 160 -9.00 1.80 -5.52
N LEU A 161 -9.68 2.00 -4.40
CA LEU A 161 -9.14 1.81 -3.07
C LEU A 161 -9.58 0.47 -2.49
N LEU A 162 -8.74 -0.12 -1.65
CA LEU A 162 -9.02 -1.33 -0.88
C LEU A 162 -9.14 -0.94 0.59
N GLN A 163 -10.32 -1.17 1.15
CA GLN A 163 -10.58 -1.08 2.58
C GLN A 163 -10.26 -2.43 3.21
N ARG A 164 -9.42 -2.44 4.24
CA ARG A 164 -9.19 -3.57 5.14
C ARG A 164 -10.26 -3.62 6.23
N GLY A 165 -10.80 -4.80 6.49
CA GLY A 165 -11.61 -5.05 7.67
C GLY A 165 -10.76 -5.35 8.91
N ASN A 166 -11.04 -4.65 10.01
CA ASN A 166 -10.40 -4.88 11.31
C ASN A 166 -11.15 -5.94 12.12
N GLY A 167 -10.46 -7.02 12.52
CA GLY A 167 -11.03 -8.12 13.29
C GLY A 167 -12.16 -8.87 12.56
N ASP A 168 -12.88 -9.72 13.31
CA ASP A 168 -13.93 -10.58 12.74
C ASP A 168 -15.17 -9.82 12.22
N ALA A 169 -15.46 -8.63 12.76
CA ALA A 169 -16.57 -7.77 12.33
C ALA A 169 -16.16 -6.73 11.27
N GLY A 170 -14.88 -6.74 10.87
CA GLY A 170 -14.34 -5.83 9.88
C GLY A 170 -14.97 -6.02 8.50
N VAL A 171 -15.05 -4.94 7.73
CA VAL A 171 -15.58 -4.96 6.36
C VAL A 171 -14.43 -4.74 5.39
N ASP A 172 -14.14 -5.74 4.55
CA ASP A 172 -13.33 -5.49 3.37
C ASP A 172 -14.20 -4.86 2.29
N ALA A 173 -13.64 -3.94 1.52
CA ALA A 173 -14.38 -3.37 0.38
C ALA A 173 -13.45 -2.87 -0.72
N LEU A 174 -13.97 -2.91 -1.95
CA LEU A 174 -13.45 -2.15 -3.07
C LEU A 174 -14.23 -0.83 -3.15
N VAL A 175 -13.50 0.28 -3.14
CA VAL A 175 -14.08 1.63 -3.26
C VAL A 175 -13.57 2.25 -4.56
N ASP A 176 -14.46 2.38 -5.53
CA ASP A 176 -14.10 2.97 -6.82
C ASP A 176 -14.36 4.46 -6.82
N LEU A 177 -13.30 5.20 -7.17
CA LEU A 177 -13.36 6.62 -7.45
C LEU A 177 -13.29 6.85 -8.95
N ASP A 178 -13.98 7.89 -9.44
CA ASP A 178 -13.77 8.41 -10.79
C ASP A 178 -12.35 8.92 -10.92
N ARG A 179 -11.57 8.30 -11.81
CA ARG A 179 -10.16 8.64 -12.00
C ARG A 179 -9.96 10.10 -12.37
N GLU A 180 -10.71 10.63 -13.34
CA GLU A 180 -10.49 11.99 -13.82
C GLU A 180 -10.84 13.03 -12.75
N ARG A 181 -11.93 12.82 -12.01
CA ARG A 181 -12.31 13.68 -10.89
C ARG A 181 -11.29 13.59 -9.76
N ALA A 182 -10.82 12.38 -9.44
CA ALA A 182 -9.78 12.18 -8.43
C ALA A 182 -8.47 12.89 -8.81
N LEU A 183 -8.00 12.76 -10.05
CA LEU A 183 -6.79 13.45 -10.52
C LEU A 183 -6.95 14.97 -10.43
N ARG A 184 -8.09 15.54 -10.84
CA ARG A 184 -8.36 16.98 -10.66
C ARG A 184 -8.36 17.40 -9.20
N GLY A 185 -8.97 16.60 -8.31
CA GLY A 185 -8.94 16.84 -6.86
C GLY A 185 -7.51 16.84 -6.30
N ILE A 186 -6.71 15.87 -6.72
CA ILE A 186 -5.28 15.75 -6.37
C ILE A 186 -4.46 16.95 -6.86
N GLU A 187 -4.75 17.49 -8.03
CA GLU A 187 -4.09 18.70 -8.55
C GLU A 187 -4.38 19.92 -7.69
N VAL A 188 -5.63 20.10 -7.23
CA VAL A 188 -6.02 21.21 -6.36
C VAL A 188 -5.79 20.96 -4.87
N GLY A 189 -5.33 19.74 -4.51
CA GLY A 189 -4.91 19.38 -3.16
C GLY A 189 -6.00 18.82 -2.24
N ALA A 190 -7.16 18.40 -2.76
CA ALA A 190 -8.22 17.79 -1.97
C ALA A 190 -9.08 16.80 -2.75
N LEU A 191 -9.44 15.67 -2.11
CA LEU A 191 -10.40 14.69 -2.62
C LEU A 191 -11.76 14.88 -1.95
N GLY A 192 -12.75 15.27 -2.73
CA GLY A 192 -14.13 15.45 -2.28
C GLY A 192 -15.00 14.21 -2.48
N PRO A 193 -16.21 14.17 -1.89
CA PRO A 193 -17.14 13.04 -2.01
C PRO A 193 -17.65 12.81 -3.44
N GLU A 194 -17.62 13.82 -4.31
CA GLU A 194 -18.08 13.76 -5.71
C GLU A 194 -17.26 12.84 -6.62
N VAL A 195 -16.08 12.41 -6.15
CA VAL A 195 -15.24 11.44 -6.85
C VAL A 195 -15.72 10.01 -6.61
N LEU A 196 -16.43 9.73 -5.51
CA LEU A 196 -16.89 8.38 -5.16
C LEU A 196 -17.91 7.86 -6.20
N ARG A 197 -17.74 6.60 -6.62
CA ARG A 197 -18.63 5.93 -7.58
C ARG A 197 -19.38 4.77 -6.97
N THR A 198 -18.64 3.76 -6.48
CA THR A 198 -19.23 2.52 -5.97
C THR A 198 -18.43 2.01 -4.80
N ILE A 199 -19.14 1.37 -3.86
CA ILE A 199 -18.55 0.62 -2.76
C ILE A 199 -19.09 -0.81 -2.88
N ALA A 200 -18.18 -1.77 -3.05
CA ALA A 200 -18.50 -3.19 -3.08
C ALA A 200 -17.86 -3.88 -1.88
N ARG A 201 -18.67 -4.45 -0.98
CA ARG A 201 -18.17 -5.20 0.18
C ARG A 201 -17.67 -6.58 -0.23
N TRP A 202 -16.69 -7.08 0.49
CA TRP A 202 -15.94 -8.30 0.18
C TRP A 202 -15.80 -9.24 1.37
N GLU A 203 -15.72 -10.54 1.05
CA GLU A 203 -15.36 -11.60 1.98
C GLU A 203 -14.28 -12.49 1.34
N LEU A 204 -13.05 -12.41 1.85
CA LEU A 204 -11.87 -13.07 1.29
C LEU A 204 -11.62 -14.48 1.85
N GLY A 205 -12.47 -14.94 2.78
CA GLY A 205 -12.28 -16.21 3.47
C GLY A 205 -11.30 -16.12 4.65
N ARG A 206 -10.70 -17.25 5.02
CA ARG A 206 -9.91 -17.40 6.25
C ARG A 206 -8.65 -18.24 6.02
N SER A 207 -7.56 -17.90 6.72
CA SER A 207 -6.35 -18.74 6.86
C SER A 207 -6.21 -19.18 8.31
N GLY A 208 -6.09 -20.49 8.57
CA GLY A 208 -5.95 -21.00 9.93
C GLY A 208 -7.10 -20.62 10.88
N GLY A 209 -8.30 -20.36 10.34
CA GLY A 209 -9.44 -19.89 11.12
C GLY A 209 -9.45 -18.39 11.40
N VAL A 210 -8.48 -17.61 10.92
CA VAL A 210 -8.42 -16.14 11.01
C VAL A 210 -8.81 -15.52 9.68
N ARG A 211 -9.59 -14.45 9.69
CA ARG A 211 -10.09 -13.77 8.49
C ARG A 211 -8.95 -13.16 7.69
N LEU A 212 -8.96 -13.36 6.37
CA LEU A 212 -8.10 -12.62 5.44
C LEU A 212 -8.72 -11.25 5.17
N SER A 213 -7.90 -10.20 5.17
CA SER A 213 -8.30 -8.84 4.82
C SER A 213 -7.31 -8.24 3.82
N PHE A 214 -7.75 -7.32 2.97
CA PHE A 214 -6.88 -6.66 1.98
C PHE A 214 -5.73 -5.90 2.62
N THR A 215 -4.56 -5.89 1.96
CA THR A 215 -3.38 -5.16 2.43
C THR A 215 -2.63 -4.37 1.36
N ASP A 216 -2.76 -4.68 0.07
CA ASP A 216 -2.25 -3.83 -1.04
C ASP A 216 -2.81 -4.32 -2.39
N ALA A 217 -2.60 -3.56 -3.46
CA ALA A 217 -2.95 -3.95 -4.82
C ALA A 217 -2.06 -3.37 -5.93
N SER A 218 -1.86 -4.15 -6.99
CA SER A 218 -1.08 -3.78 -8.17
C SER A 218 -1.84 -4.05 -9.48
N PRO A 219 -2.02 -3.03 -10.35
CA PRO A 219 -2.76 -3.18 -11.60
C PRO A 219 -1.94 -3.94 -12.66
N LEU A 220 -2.61 -4.81 -13.41
CA LEU A 220 -2.06 -5.42 -14.62
C LEU A 220 -2.44 -4.62 -15.88
N PRO A 221 -1.67 -4.71 -16.98
CA PRO A 221 -1.93 -3.94 -18.21
C PRO A 221 -3.29 -4.19 -18.87
N ASP A 222 -3.89 -5.37 -18.64
CA ASP A 222 -5.20 -5.76 -19.15
C ASP A 222 -6.38 -5.29 -18.27
N GLY A 223 -6.08 -4.55 -17.20
CA GLY A 223 -7.05 -4.02 -16.26
C GLY A 223 -7.41 -4.98 -15.13
N ARG A 224 -6.88 -6.20 -15.08
CA ARG A 224 -6.97 -7.04 -13.88
C ARG A 224 -6.19 -6.42 -12.72
N LEU A 225 -6.48 -6.85 -11.51
CA LEU A 225 -5.84 -6.34 -10.30
C LEU A 225 -5.30 -7.49 -9.45
N VAL A 226 -3.99 -7.55 -9.27
CA VAL A 226 -3.39 -8.41 -8.25
C VAL A 226 -3.55 -7.72 -6.90
N PHE A 227 -3.88 -8.46 -5.85
CA PHE A 227 -3.95 -7.92 -4.50
C PHE A 227 -3.31 -8.87 -3.49
N THR A 228 -2.85 -8.33 -2.37
CA THR A 228 -2.45 -9.10 -1.19
C THR A 228 -3.53 -9.04 -0.13
N ALA A 229 -3.60 -10.13 0.64
CA ALA A 229 -4.43 -10.19 1.82
C ALA A 229 -3.70 -10.92 2.95
N THR A 230 -3.89 -10.45 4.19
CA THR A 230 -3.26 -11.03 5.37
C THR A 230 -4.30 -11.39 6.42
N ALA A 231 -4.11 -12.54 7.05
CA ALA A 231 -4.90 -13.01 8.18
C ALA A 231 -4.13 -12.77 9.47
N GLU A 232 -4.49 -11.69 10.15
CA GLU A 232 -3.85 -11.26 11.38
C GLU A 232 -4.84 -11.40 12.55
N ASP A 233 -4.42 -12.10 13.60
CA ASP A 233 -5.31 -12.43 14.71
C ASP A 233 -5.38 -11.30 15.75
N THR A 234 -6.06 -10.22 15.39
CA THR A 234 -6.19 -9.00 16.21
C THR A 234 -7.25 -9.14 17.31
N ARG A 235 -7.21 -10.23 18.10
CA ARG A 235 -8.09 -10.43 19.27
C ARG A 235 -7.91 -9.38 20.38
N ASN A 236 -6.96 -8.45 20.22
CA ASN A 236 -6.77 -7.30 21.10
C ASN A 236 -6.40 -6.07 20.25
N ALA A 237 -7.24 -5.03 20.23
CA ALA A 237 -7.06 -3.83 19.38
C ALA A 237 -5.79 -2.99 19.67
N TYR A 238 -4.98 -3.40 20.65
CA TYR A 238 -3.77 -2.69 21.08
C TYR A 238 -2.48 -3.33 20.58
N ALA A 239 -2.49 -4.61 20.19
CA ALA A 239 -1.33 -5.34 19.69
C ALA A 239 -1.68 -6.03 18.37
N ASP A 240 -0.80 -5.90 17.38
CA ASP A 240 -0.89 -6.63 16.13
C ASP A 240 -0.79 -8.12 16.44
N GLY A 241 -1.75 -8.87 15.92
CA GLY A 241 -1.95 -10.28 16.25
C GLY A 241 -0.91 -11.16 15.59
N PRO A 242 -0.71 -12.41 16.05
CA PRO A 242 0.09 -13.35 15.29
C PRO A 242 -0.48 -13.52 13.88
N VAL A 243 0.39 -13.46 12.88
CA VAL A 243 0.03 -13.67 11.48
C VAL A 243 -0.28 -15.15 11.25
N ALA A 244 -1.54 -15.46 10.93
CA ALA A 244 -1.98 -16.81 10.58
C ALA A 244 -1.61 -17.21 9.14
N GLY A 245 -1.39 -16.21 8.29
CA GLY A 245 -0.84 -16.37 6.94
C GLY A 245 -1.29 -15.25 6.00
N SER A 246 -0.69 -15.21 4.82
CA SER A 246 -1.07 -14.28 3.75
C SER A 246 -1.42 -15.02 2.46
N ALA A 247 -2.07 -14.29 1.58
CA ALA A 247 -2.51 -14.77 0.28
C ALA A 247 -2.31 -13.69 -0.78
N VAL A 248 -2.20 -14.13 -2.03
CA VAL A 248 -2.26 -13.26 -3.21
C VAL A 248 -3.46 -13.69 -4.01
N GLY A 249 -4.25 -12.71 -4.45
CA GLY A 249 -5.40 -12.94 -5.30
C GLY A 249 -5.37 -12.09 -6.57
N LEU A 250 -6.33 -12.38 -7.43
CA LEU A 250 -6.52 -11.68 -8.69
C LEU A 250 -8.00 -11.34 -8.87
N LEU A 251 -8.25 -10.09 -9.24
CA LEU A 251 -9.57 -9.60 -9.62
C LEU A 251 -9.63 -9.33 -11.12
N ALA A 252 -10.80 -9.59 -11.71
CA ALA A 252 -11.16 -9.09 -13.02
C ALA A 252 -11.30 -7.56 -13.01
N PRO A 253 -11.31 -6.88 -14.17
CA PRO A 253 -11.39 -5.42 -14.22
C PRO A 253 -12.63 -4.81 -13.56
N ASP A 254 -13.76 -5.52 -13.55
CA ASP A 254 -14.98 -5.10 -12.85
C ASP A 254 -14.88 -5.28 -11.32
N GLY A 255 -13.86 -5.99 -10.84
CA GLY A 255 -13.65 -6.35 -9.45
C GLY A 255 -14.00 -7.79 -9.11
N THR A 256 -14.59 -8.57 -10.01
CA THR A 256 -14.96 -9.98 -9.76
C THR A 256 -13.73 -10.83 -9.36
N PRO A 257 -13.81 -11.69 -8.32
CA PRO A 257 -12.68 -12.54 -7.94
C PRO A 257 -12.40 -13.59 -9.02
N LEU A 258 -11.13 -13.73 -9.40
CA LEU A 258 -10.67 -14.80 -10.29
C LEU A 258 -10.01 -15.93 -9.51
N PHE A 259 -9.13 -15.60 -8.55
CA PHE A 259 -8.63 -16.56 -7.57
C PHE A 259 -8.07 -15.84 -6.33
N LEU A 260 -7.83 -16.63 -5.28
CA LEU A 260 -7.08 -16.26 -4.09
C LEU A 260 -6.34 -17.48 -3.58
N ASP A 261 -5.02 -17.37 -3.44
CA ASP A 261 -4.17 -18.50 -3.09
C ASP A 261 -3.17 -18.09 -1.99
N SER A 262 -3.01 -18.93 -0.97
CA SER A 262 -2.06 -18.67 0.12
C SER A 262 -0.61 -18.70 -0.37
N VAL A 263 0.24 -17.87 0.21
CA VAL A 263 1.70 -17.99 0.06
C VAL A 263 2.26 -19.00 1.05
N ASP A 264 3.46 -19.52 0.77
CA ASP A 264 4.15 -20.45 1.67
C ASP A 264 4.87 -19.78 2.84
N ALA A 265 5.23 -18.51 2.70
CA ALA A 265 5.80 -17.71 3.77
C ALA A 265 4.75 -17.32 4.82
N LYS A 266 5.10 -17.45 6.10
CA LYS A 266 4.31 -16.92 7.23
C LYS A 266 4.78 -15.51 7.55
N VAL A 267 4.37 -14.56 6.73
CA VAL A 267 4.72 -13.14 6.83
C VAL A 267 3.47 -12.30 6.66
N LYS A 268 3.46 -11.08 7.17
CA LYS A 268 2.38 -10.09 6.97
C LYS A 268 2.60 -9.38 5.64
N LEU A 269 2.06 -9.90 4.54
CA LEU A 269 2.19 -9.22 3.24
C LEU A 269 1.42 -7.90 3.26
N GLU A 270 2.13 -6.81 2.96
CA GLU A 270 1.65 -5.42 3.07
C GLU A 270 2.08 -4.59 1.85
N GLY A 271 2.56 -5.24 0.78
CA GLY A 271 2.77 -4.55 -0.47
C GLY A 271 3.03 -5.47 -1.66
N VAL A 272 2.58 -5.07 -2.85
CA VAL A 272 2.72 -5.84 -4.09
C VAL A 272 3.00 -4.98 -5.32
N ASP A 273 4.01 -5.37 -6.10
CA ASP A 273 4.18 -4.97 -7.50
C ASP A 273 3.97 -6.19 -8.40
N ALA A 274 3.13 -6.08 -9.42
CA ALA A 274 2.81 -7.16 -10.34
C ALA A 274 3.11 -6.76 -11.79
N ARG A 275 3.83 -7.61 -12.52
CA ARG A 275 4.22 -7.35 -13.91
C ARG A 275 4.06 -8.57 -14.79
N VAL A 276 3.61 -8.37 -16.02
CA VAL A 276 3.54 -9.43 -17.03
C VAL A 276 4.87 -9.49 -17.77
N GLU A 277 5.61 -10.57 -17.59
CA GLU A 277 6.89 -10.83 -18.26
C GLU A 277 6.89 -12.26 -18.80
N GLY A 278 7.21 -12.45 -20.08
CA GLY A 278 7.25 -13.80 -20.68
C GLY A 278 5.93 -14.59 -20.59
N GLY A 279 4.78 -13.89 -20.55
CA GLY A 279 3.46 -14.50 -20.44
C GLY A 279 3.07 -14.99 -19.04
N ARG A 280 3.83 -14.60 -18.00
CA ARG A 280 3.54 -14.91 -16.60
C ARG A 280 3.46 -13.63 -15.78
N VAL A 281 2.81 -13.71 -14.63
CA VAL A 281 2.75 -12.60 -13.68
C VAL A 281 3.87 -12.75 -12.67
N HIS A 282 4.85 -11.88 -12.73
CA HIS A 282 5.95 -11.77 -11.77
C HIS A 282 5.56 -10.79 -10.67
N LEU A 283 5.78 -11.21 -9.42
CA LEU A 283 5.47 -10.42 -8.24
C LEU A 283 6.74 -10.02 -7.51
N LEU A 284 6.76 -8.79 -7.04
CA LEU A 284 7.55 -8.39 -5.89
C LEU A 284 6.59 -8.10 -4.73
N LEU A 285 6.98 -8.53 -3.54
CA LEU A 285 6.14 -8.47 -2.35
C LEU A 285 6.96 -7.91 -1.20
N VAL A 286 6.43 -6.96 -0.45
CA VAL A 286 6.99 -6.56 0.85
C VAL A 286 6.14 -7.10 1.97
N ALA A 287 6.78 -7.36 3.10
CA ALA A 287 6.08 -7.72 4.32
C ALA A 287 6.49 -6.80 5.47
N ASP A 288 5.52 -6.52 6.32
CA ASP A 288 5.78 -5.92 7.63
C ASP A 288 6.45 -6.98 8.53
N ALA A 289 7.51 -6.56 9.22
CA ALA A 289 8.23 -7.41 10.15
C ALA A 289 7.60 -7.47 11.54
N ASP A 290 6.64 -6.59 11.86
CA ASP A 290 6.02 -6.37 13.18
C ASP A 290 7.05 -6.17 14.33
N ASP A 291 8.32 -5.90 13.99
CA ASP A 291 9.42 -5.66 14.91
C ASP A 291 10.35 -4.57 14.33
N PRO A 292 10.44 -3.39 14.96
CA PRO A 292 11.27 -2.28 14.48
C PRO A 292 12.76 -2.64 14.37
N ALA A 293 13.24 -3.68 15.06
CA ALA A 293 14.62 -4.16 14.97
C ALA A 293 14.88 -5.06 13.75
N VAL A 294 13.83 -5.51 13.05
CA VAL A 294 13.92 -6.42 11.91
C VAL A 294 13.64 -5.66 10.62
N ALA A 295 14.50 -5.85 9.61
CA ALA A 295 14.30 -5.27 8.29
C ALA A 295 13.21 -6.03 7.53
N ALA A 296 12.28 -5.30 6.92
CA ALA A 296 11.27 -5.82 6.02
C ALA A 296 11.92 -6.61 4.87
N PRO A 297 11.43 -7.82 4.56
CA PRO A 297 11.87 -8.57 3.40
C PRO A 297 11.20 -8.03 2.13
N LEU A 298 11.94 -8.04 1.03
CA LEU A 298 11.41 -8.05 -0.33
C LEU A 298 11.44 -9.49 -0.82
N LEU A 299 10.27 -10.07 -1.06
CA LEU A 299 10.09 -11.39 -1.62
C LEU A 299 9.75 -11.29 -3.11
N GLU A 300 9.93 -12.38 -3.83
CA GLU A 300 9.47 -12.54 -5.19
C GLU A 300 8.70 -13.85 -5.38
N ALA A 301 7.76 -13.84 -6.32
CA ALA A 301 6.96 -14.98 -6.71
C ALA A 301 6.56 -14.89 -8.18
N VAL A 302 6.14 -16.00 -8.77
CA VAL A 302 5.60 -16.06 -10.14
C VAL A 302 4.26 -16.77 -10.09
N LEU A 303 3.25 -16.19 -10.74
CA LEU A 303 1.93 -16.80 -10.88
C LEU A 303 1.77 -17.35 -12.30
N ASP A 304 1.36 -18.62 -12.38
CA ASP A 304 0.96 -19.28 -13.63
C ASP A 304 -0.49 -18.90 -13.96
N VAL A 305 -0.74 -17.61 -14.15
CA VAL A 305 -2.04 -17.09 -14.59
C VAL A 305 -1.94 -16.82 -16.09
N PRO A 306 -2.92 -17.23 -16.91
CA PRO A 306 -2.97 -16.79 -18.30
C PRO A 306 -2.90 -15.25 -18.35
N ALA A 307 -1.93 -14.74 -19.10
CA ALA A 307 -1.84 -13.33 -19.45
C ALA A 307 -3.12 -12.84 -20.13
#